data_AF-A0A8S8Y4J1-F1
#
_entry.id   AF-A0A8S8Y4J1-F1
#
_cell.length_a   1.000
_cell.length_b   1.000
_cell.length_c   1.000
_cell.angle_alpha   90.00
_cell.angle_beta   90.00
_cell.angle_gamma   90.00
#
_symmetry.space_group_name_H-M   'P 1'
#
loop_
_entity.id
_entity.type
_entity.pdbx_description
1 polymer ?
#
loop_
_entity_poly.entity_id
_entity_poly.type
_entity_poly.pdbx_seq_one_letter_code
_entity_poly.pdbx_strand_id
1 'polypeptide(L)'
;MSIGSNFILADESMQTFNAEFNKGVQPDYTYEGEGDTIPWWLYVVAVLVIAAAGAFIVMKRRSEDASKELADIFSYTAELLAAGDSMREAIFQCYESMVHVLMGRGFLRRDFETVREFEMAIRAALPNLSEESLTALDGIFEEARYSRHEMREMDKAKAQEALTRVVAEIKNIGNIPSR
;
A
#
# COMPACT_ATOMS: atom_id res chain seq x y z
N MET A 1 6.66 -67.86 -14.53
CA MET A 1 7.78 -68.05 -13.59
C MET A 1 7.25 -68.89 -12.44
N SER A 2 7.97 -69.90 -11.98
CA SER A 2 7.52 -70.75 -10.87
C SER A 2 8.65 -70.88 -9.87
N ILE A 3 8.36 -70.65 -8.60
CA ILE A 3 9.32 -70.84 -7.51
C ILE A 3 9.20 -72.29 -7.05
N GLY A 4 10.33 -73.01 -7.08
CA GLY A 4 10.46 -74.37 -6.55
C GLY A 4 10.70 -74.38 -5.04
N SER A 5 10.58 -75.55 -4.40
CA SER A 5 10.78 -75.67 -2.95
C SER A 5 12.23 -75.38 -2.59
N ASN A 6 12.42 -74.51 -1.61
CA ASN A 6 13.73 -74.08 -1.14
C ASN A 6 13.88 -74.23 0.39
N PHE A 7 12.96 -74.92 1.07
CA PHE A 7 12.92 -75.14 2.53
C PHE A 7 12.88 -73.87 3.42
N ILE A 8 12.83 -72.67 2.82
CA ILE A 8 12.77 -71.37 3.51
C ILE A 8 11.33 -70.83 3.53
N LEU A 9 10.58 -71.05 2.46
CA LEU A 9 9.18 -70.64 2.33
C LEU A 9 8.26 -71.84 2.60
N ALA A 10 7.09 -71.59 3.18
CA ALA A 10 6.06 -72.61 3.31
C ALA A 10 5.52 -73.02 1.94
N ASP A 11 5.27 -74.31 1.74
CA ASP A 11 4.78 -74.86 0.47
C ASP A 11 3.46 -74.21 0.03
N GLU A 12 2.58 -73.87 0.98
CA GLU A 12 1.31 -73.17 0.74
C GLU A 12 1.53 -71.76 0.18
N SER A 13 2.49 -71.00 0.73
CA SER A 13 2.80 -69.65 0.27
C SER A 13 3.38 -69.65 -1.14
N MET A 14 4.20 -70.65 -1.47
CA MET A 14 4.72 -70.82 -2.83
C MET A 14 3.64 -71.24 -3.83
N GLN A 15 2.74 -72.16 -3.46
CA GLN A 15 1.62 -72.53 -4.31
C GLN A 15 0.73 -71.34 -4.61
N THR A 16 0.44 -70.52 -3.59
CA THR A 16 -0.37 -69.31 -3.72
C THR A 16 0.29 -68.30 -4.65
N PHE A 17 1.58 -68.00 -4.43
CA PHE A 17 2.34 -67.10 -5.31
C PHE A 17 2.39 -67.60 -6.76
N ASN A 18 2.71 -68.88 -6.98
CA ASN A 18 2.77 -69.45 -8.32
C ASN A 18 1.40 -69.43 -9.01
N ALA A 19 0.32 -69.66 -8.27
CA ALA A 19 -1.05 -69.60 -8.80
C ALA A 19 -1.45 -68.16 -9.19
N GLU A 20 -1.13 -67.16 -8.36
CA GLU A 20 -1.43 -65.75 -8.63
C GLU A 20 -0.56 -65.17 -9.75
N PHE A 21 0.74 -65.47 -9.76
CA PHE A 21 1.65 -65.06 -10.83
C PHE A 21 1.23 -65.66 -12.18
N ASN A 22 0.86 -66.95 -12.21
CA ASN A 22 0.40 -67.61 -13.44
C ASN A 22 -0.98 -67.11 -13.91
N LYS A 23 -1.77 -66.47 -13.03
CA LYS A 23 -2.98 -65.72 -13.40
C LYS A 23 -2.67 -64.33 -13.96
N GLY A 24 -1.40 -63.95 -14.06
CA GLY A 24 -0.97 -62.66 -14.58
C GLY A 24 -1.08 -61.51 -13.58
N VAL A 25 -1.27 -61.81 -12.30
CA VAL A 25 -1.28 -60.79 -11.24
C VAL A 25 0.15 -60.29 -11.07
N GLN A 26 0.38 -59.03 -11.42
CA GLN A 26 1.66 -58.36 -11.21
C GLN A 26 1.62 -57.62 -9.88
N PRO A 27 2.71 -57.61 -9.10
CA PRO A 27 2.79 -56.81 -7.89
C PRO A 27 2.70 -55.33 -8.26
N ASP A 28 1.70 -54.64 -7.70
CA ASP A 28 1.61 -53.18 -7.75
C ASP A 28 2.53 -52.63 -6.66
N TYR A 29 3.58 -51.94 -7.07
CA TYR A 29 4.49 -51.25 -6.18
C TYR A 29 4.58 -49.80 -6.64
N THR A 30 4.43 -48.88 -5.70
CA THR A 30 4.65 -47.46 -5.93
C THR A 30 5.93 -47.05 -5.21
N TYR A 31 6.83 -46.34 -5.89
CA TYR A 31 8.00 -45.79 -5.21
C TYR A 31 7.57 -44.60 -4.33
N GLU A 32 8.14 -44.51 -3.12
CA GLU A 32 7.94 -43.36 -2.25
C GLU A 32 8.48 -42.10 -2.94
N GLY A 33 7.59 -41.16 -3.30
CA GLY A 33 7.91 -39.94 -4.07
C GLY A 33 7.56 -39.98 -5.56
N GLU A 34 7.09 -41.11 -6.09
CA GLU A 34 6.61 -41.20 -7.47
C GLU A 34 5.23 -40.52 -7.58
N GLY A 35 5.23 -39.32 -8.15
CA GLY A 35 4.07 -38.44 -8.22
C GLY A 35 4.15 -37.18 -7.35
N ASP A 36 5.27 -36.96 -6.63
CA ASP A 36 5.51 -35.74 -5.86
C ASP A 36 5.94 -34.57 -6.76
N THR A 37 5.12 -34.29 -7.78
CA THR A 37 5.30 -33.17 -8.70
C THR A 37 4.56 -31.96 -8.14
N ILE A 38 5.26 -30.83 -8.00
CA ILE A 38 4.64 -29.55 -7.65
C ILE A 38 3.48 -29.29 -8.62
N PRO A 39 2.23 -29.19 -8.11
CA PRO A 39 1.10 -28.91 -8.97
C PRO A 39 1.30 -27.63 -9.78
N TRP A 40 0.99 -27.66 -11.07
CA TRP A 40 1.23 -26.52 -11.97
C TRP A 40 0.56 -25.21 -11.51
N TRP A 41 -0.56 -25.32 -10.79
CA TRP A 41 -1.28 -24.17 -10.25
C TRP A 41 -0.46 -23.38 -9.21
N LEU A 42 0.51 -24.01 -8.53
CA LEU A 42 1.39 -23.30 -7.59
C LEU A 42 2.30 -22.30 -8.31
N TYR A 43 2.75 -22.59 -9.54
CA TYR A 43 3.51 -21.61 -10.33
C TYR A 43 2.63 -20.42 -10.73
N VAL A 44 1.34 -20.64 -11.01
CA VAL A 44 0.39 -19.55 -11.28
C VAL A 44 0.21 -18.67 -10.05
N VAL A 45 0.03 -19.28 -8.87
CA VAL A 45 -0.06 -18.54 -7.60
C VAL A 45 1.23 -17.75 -7.35
N ALA A 46 2.41 -18.34 -7.58
CA ALA A 46 3.68 -17.65 -7.41
C ALA A 46 3.79 -16.40 -8.29
N VAL A 47 3.39 -16.49 -9.57
CA VAL A 47 3.38 -15.33 -10.48
C VAL A 47 2.40 -14.26 -10.00
N LEU A 48 1.21 -14.64 -9.53
CA LEU A 48 0.22 -13.69 -9.00
C LEU A 48 0.74 -12.98 -7.74
N VAL A 49 1.42 -13.68 -6.85
CA VAL A 49 2.03 -13.08 -5.65
C VAL A 49 3.12 -12.07 -6.04
N ILE A 50 3.98 -12.41 -7.00
CA ILE A 50 5.02 -11.49 -7.51
C ILE A 50 4.38 -10.26 -8.15
N ALA A 51 3.34 -10.44 -8.97
CA ALA A 51 2.62 -9.34 -9.59
C ALA A 51 1.95 -8.43 -8.56
N ALA A 52 1.30 -9.01 -7.55
CA ALA A 52 0.68 -8.27 -6.45
C ALA A 52 1.71 -7.49 -5.64
N ALA A 53 2.86 -8.08 -5.32
CA ALA A 53 3.95 -7.41 -4.62
C ALA A 53 4.53 -6.25 -5.46
N GLY A 54 4.73 -6.46 -6.77
CA GLY A 54 5.17 -5.42 -7.69
C GLY A 54 4.19 -4.25 -7.76
N ALA A 55 2.89 -4.53 -7.89
CA ALA A 55 1.84 -3.52 -7.87
C ALA A 55 1.81 -2.75 -6.54
N PHE A 56 1.90 -3.46 -5.42
CA PHE A 56 1.95 -2.87 -4.08
C PHE A 56 3.15 -1.91 -3.92
N ILE A 57 4.34 -2.30 -4.37
CA ILE A 57 5.54 -1.45 -4.32
C ILE A 57 5.35 -0.19 -5.18
N VAL A 58 4.83 -0.32 -6.40
CA VAL A 58 4.58 0.84 -7.28
C VAL A 58 3.57 1.80 -6.66
N MET A 59 2.48 1.28 -6.09
CA MET A 59 1.48 2.09 -5.39
C MET A 59 2.06 2.81 -4.18
N LYS A 60 2.89 2.12 -3.37
CA LYS A 60 3.55 2.71 -2.22
C LYS A 60 4.49 3.84 -2.61
N ARG A 61 5.34 3.64 -3.64
CA ARG A 61 6.26 4.69 -4.12
C ARG A 61 5.52 5.93 -4.64
N ARG A 62 4.44 5.73 -5.40
CA ARG A 62 3.59 6.83 -5.88
C ARG A 62 3.02 7.67 -4.74
N SER A 63 2.67 7.03 -3.63
CA SER A 63 2.20 7.72 -2.43
C SER A 63 3.30 8.50 -1.72
N GLU A 64 4.49 7.90 -1.56
CA GLU A 64 5.64 8.57 -0.94
C GLU A 64 6.07 9.81 -1.72
N ASP A 65 6.10 9.74 -3.05
CA ASP A 65 6.45 10.88 -3.90
C ASP A 65 5.43 12.02 -3.79
N ALA A 66 4.14 11.70 -3.64
CA ALA A 66 3.08 12.68 -3.41
C ALA A 66 3.28 13.42 -2.08
N SER A 67 3.50 12.66 -1.02
CA SER A 67 3.69 13.20 0.32
C SER A 67 4.94 14.09 0.41
N LYS A 68 6.04 13.72 -0.25
CA LYS A 68 7.26 14.55 -0.32
C LYS A 68 7.00 15.90 -0.99
N GLU A 69 6.36 15.90 -2.15
CA GLU A 69 6.07 17.14 -2.87
C GLU A 69 5.13 18.06 -2.09
N LEU A 70 4.13 17.49 -1.39
CA LEU A 70 3.28 18.26 -0.48
C LEU A 70 4.07 18.85 0.70
N ALA A 71 4.98 18.08 1.30
CA ALA A 71 5.84 18.57 2.37
C ALA A 71 6.75 19.72 1.89
N ASP A 72 7.22 19.67 0.65
CA ASP A 72 8.02 20.74 0.05
C ASP A 72 7.17 22.01 -0.15
N ILE A 73 5.95 21.89 -0.70
CA ILE A 73 5.01 23.00 -0.87
C ILE A 73 4.68 23.66 0.48
N PHE A 74 4.37 22.86 1.50
CA PHE A 74 4.03 23.38 2.83
C PHE A 74 5.23 24.04 3.53
N SER A 75 6.41 23.44 3.41
CA SER A 75 7.65 24.02 3.98
C SER A 75 7.98 25.35 3.32
N TYR A 76 7.95 25.41 1.99
CA TYR A 76 8.18 26.63 1.22
C TYR A 76 7.19 27.74 1.60
N THR A 77 5.91 27.39 1.75
CA THR A 77 4.87 28.36 2.17
C THR A 77 5.12 28.86 3.60
N ALA A 78 5.52 27.98 4.52
CA ALA A 78 5.85 28.39 5.89
C ALA A 78 7.04 29.36 5.94
N GLU A 79 8.03 29.19 5.05
CA GLU A 79 9.17 30.10 4.88
C GLU A 79 8.75 31.46 4.30
N LEU A 80 7.89 31.48 3.27
CA LEU A 80 7.33 32.72 2.71
C LEU A 80 6.56 33.50 3.78
N LEU A 81 5.73 32.81 4.56
CA LEU A 81 5.04 33.42 5.69
C LEU A 81 6.03 33.99 6.70
N ALA A 82 7.15 33.30 6.97
CA ALA A 82 8.17 33.79 7.91
C ALA A 82 8.82 35.09 7.41
N ALA A 83 9.12 35.16 6.11
CA ALA A 83 9.63 36.35 5.45
C ALA A 83 8.63 37.52 5.47
N GLY A 84 7.33 37.24 5.64
CA GLY A 84 6.28 38.25 5.85
C GLY A 84 5.71 38.84 4.57
N ASP A 85 5.99 38.26 3.41
CA ASP A 85 5.45 38.75 2.14
C ASP A 85 4.09 38.08 1.82
N SER A 86 3.17 38.88 1.27
CA SER A 86 1.87 38.48 0.69
C SER A 86 1.19 37.24 1.29
N MET A 87 0.96 37.22 2.62
CA MET A 87 0.50 36.04 3.37
C MET A 87 -0.71 35.32 2.76
N ARG A 88 -1.75 36.08 2.40
CA ARG A 88 -2.97 35.52 1.79
C ARG A 88 -2.66 34.83 0.46
N GLU A 89 -1.83 35.46 -0.37
CA GLU A 89 -1.46 34.93 -1.67
C GLU A 89 -0.59 33.68 -1.53
N ALA A 90 0.37 33.67 -0.59
CA ALA A 90 1.17 32.49 -0.29
C ALA A 90 0.30 31.29 0.15
N ILE A 91 -0.68 31.51 1.04
CA ILE A 91 -1.59 30.44 1.50
C ILE A 91 -2.51 29.97 0.36
N PHE A 92 -2.97 30.89 -0.49
CA PHE A 92 -3.81 30.53 -1.63
C PHE A 92 -3.03 29.73 -2.68
N GLN A 93 -1.80 30.14 -3.02
CA GLN A 93 -0.93 29.39 -3.93
C GLN A 93 -0.55 28.00 -3.36
N CYS A 94 -0.36 27.91 -2.05
CA CYS A 94 -0.17 26.64 -1.35
C CYS A 94 -1.37 25.69 -1.54
N TYR A 95 -2.59 26.22 -1.38
CA TYR A 95 -3.82 25.47 -1.63
C TYR A 95 -3.90 24.98 -3.08
N GLU A 96 -3.69 25.86 -4.07
CA GLU A 96 -3.76 25.49 -5.48
C GLU A 96 -2.73 24.43 -5.86
N SER A 97 -1.49 24.60 -5.37
CA SER A 97 -0.40 23.64 -5.59
C SER A 97 -0.71 22.27 -4.98
N MET A 98 -1.24 22.24 -3.75
CA MET A 98 -1.67 21.01 -3.09
C MET A 98 -2.74 20.30 -3.92
N VAL A 99 -3.78 21.02 -4.34
CA VAL A 99 -4.87 20.46 -5.15
C VAL A 99 -4.34 19.92 -6.48
N HIS A 100 -3.46 20.66 -7.14
CA HIS A 100 -2.84 20.25 -8.39
C HIS A 100 -2.03 18.94 -8.24
N VAL A 101 -1.22 18.83 -7.18
CA VAL A 101 -0.43 17.64 -6.87
C VAL A 101 -1.33 16.43 -6.62
N LEU A 102 -2.38 16.61 -5.81
CA LEU A 102 -3.29 15.54 -5.45
C LEU A 102 -4.13 15.07 -6.66
N MET A 103 -4.55 15.97 -7.54
CA MET A 103 -5.22 15.62 -8.80
C MET A 103 -4.25 14.93 -9.78
N GLY A 104 -3.07 15.50 -9.99
CA GLY A 104 -2.06 14.99 -10.93
C GLY A 104 -1.60 13.57 -10.58
N ARG A 105 -1.56 13.23 -9.28
CA ARG A 105 -1.28 11.87 -8.81
C ARG A 105 -2.53 11.00 -8.60
N GLY A 106 -3.72 11.46 -8.97
CA GLY A 106 -4.95 10.66 -8.95
C GLY A 106 -5.50 10.35 -7.55
N PHE A 107 -5.08 11.10 -6.53
CA PHE A 107 -5.67 11.05 -5.19
C PHE A 107 -7.03 11.72 -5.15
N LEU A 108 -7.28 12.67 -6.06
CA LEU A 108 -8.57 13.33 -6.26
C LEU A 108 -9.16 12.90 -7.61
N ARG A 109 -10.44 12.50 -7.62
CA ARG A 109 -11.11 11.92 -8.80
C ARG A 109 -12.06 12.87 -9.54
N ARG A 110 -12.50 13.96 -8.90
CA ARG A 110 -13.49 14.90 -9.43
C ARG A 110 -13.21 16.31 -8.92
N ASP A 111 -13.66 17.29 -9.69
CA ASP A 111 -13.82 18.67 -9.22
C ASP A 111 -14.86 18.67 -8.09
N PHE A 112 -14.52 19.27 -6.95
CA PHE A 112 -15.41 19.34 -5.80
C PHE A 112 -16.48 20.41 -6.02
N GLU A 113 -17.74 20.05 -5.89
CA GLU A 113 -18.84 21.01 -6.00
C GLU A 113 -19.06 21.73 -4.67
N THR A 114 -18.74 21.07 -3.54
CA THR A 114 -18.89 21.62 -2.18
C THR A 114 -17.64 21.48 -1.31
N VAL A 115 -17.50 22.37 -0.31
CA VAL A 115 -16.41 22.35 0.68
C VAL A 115 -16.33 21.03 1.45
N ARG A 116 -17.50 20.43 1.76
CA ARG A 116 -17.59 19.14 2.47
C ARG A 116 -17.02 17.99 1.65
N GLU A 117 -17.25 17.99 0.34
CA GLU A 117 -16.69 16.98 -0.57
C GLU A 117 -15.17 17.13 -0.67
N PHE A 118 -14.68 18.37 -0.71
CA PHE A 118 -13.25 18.66 -0.68
C PHE A 118 -12.60 18.18 0.62
N GLU A 119 -13.20 18.48 1.77
CA GLU A 119 -12.74 18.05 3.09
C GLU A 119 -12.65 16.51 3.17
N MET A 120 -13.70 15.81 2.76
CA MET A 120 -13.72 14.35 2.71
C MET A 120 -12.67 13.78 1.76
N ALA A 121 -12.43 14.44 0.63
CA ALA A 121 -11.46 13.99 -0.36
C ALA A 121 -10.01 14.21 0.11
N ILE A 122 -9.71 15.32 0.79
CA ILE A 122 -8.40 15.53 1.42
C ILE A 122 -8.16 14.50 2.52
N ARG A 123 -9.15 14.22 3.37
CA ARG A 123 -9.06 13.16 4.38
C ARG A 123 -8.76 11.80 3.75
N ALA A 124 -9.40 11.48 2.63
CA ALA A 124 -9.15 10.24 1.89
C ALA A 124 -7.78 10.23 1.19
N ALA A 125 -7.30 11.37 0.72
CA ALA A 125 -6.01 11.53 0.05
C ALA A 125 -4.82 11.51 1.03
N LEU A 126 -5.03 11.98 2.26
CA LEU A 126 -4.02 12.10 3.31
C LEU A 126 -4.44 11.36 4.59
N PRO A 127 -4.70 10.04 4.53
CA PRO A 127 -5.29 9.27 5.63
C PRO A 127 -4.40 9.15 6.87
N ASN A 128 -3.13 9.52 6.74
CA ASN A 128 -2.13 9.42 7.80
C ASN A 128 -1.96 10.72 8.60
N LEU A 129 -2.56 11.83 8.14
CA LEU A 129 -2.57 13.08 8.90
C LEU A 129 -3.58 13.02 10.05
N SER A 130 -3.25 13.68 11.15
CA SER A 130 -4.15 13.82 12.28
C SER A 130 -5.35 14.70 11.92
N GLU A 131 -6.48 14.41 12.56
CA GLU A 131 -7.70 15.22 12.47
C GLU A 131 -7.46 16.69 12.83
N GLU A 132 -6.57 16.93 13.80
CA GLU A 132 -6.18 18.26 14.22
C GLU A 132 -5.41 18.99 13.11
N SER A 133 -4.45 18.33 12.46
CA SER A 133 -3.70 18.89 11.34
C SER A 133 -4.58 19.20 10.13
N LEU A 134 -5.54 18.33 9.82
CA LEU A 134 -6.50 18.55 8.74
C LEU A 134 -7.45 19.71 9.04
N THR A 135 -7.95 19.81 10.28
CA THR A 135 -8.82 20.92 10.71
C THR A 135 -8.06 22.24 10.71
N ALA A 136 -6.79 22.24 11.13
CA ALA A 136 -5.95 23.43 11.09
C ALA A 136 -5.65 23.89 9.66
N LEU A 137 -5.39 22.96 8.73
CA LEU A 137 -5.25 23.24 7.30
C LEU A 137 -6.51 23.87 6.70
N ASP A 138 -7.67 23.28 6.96
CA ASP A 138 -8.94 23.79 6.43
C ASP A 138 -9.21 25.21 6.93
N GLY A 139 -9.01 25.45 8.24
CA GLY A 139 -9.17 26.77 8.84
C GLY A 139 -8.27 27.85 8.22
N ILE A 140 -6.99 27.54 7.92
CA ILE A 140 -6.09 28.54 7.31
C ILE A 140 -6.48 28.83 5.85
N PHE A 141 -6.97 27.84 5.11
CA PHE A 141 -7.43 28.01 3.74
C PHE A 141 -8.75 28.77 3.68
N GLU A 142 -9.69 28.46 4.58
CA GLU A 142 -10.95 29.18 4.74
C GLU A 142 -10.68 30.66 5.09
N GLU A 143 -9.81 30.89 6.06
CA GLU A 143 -9.39 32.24 6.48
C GLU A 143 -8.76 33.00 5.30
N ALA A 144 -7.82 32.40 4.58
CA ALA A 144 -7.19 33.07 3.44
C ALA A 144 -8.20 33.40 2.31
N ARG A 145 -9.18 32.51 2.07
CA ARG A 145 -10.12 32.62 0.95
C ARG A 145 -11.34 33.52 1.24
N TYR A 146 -11.86 33.48 2.47
CA TYR A 146 -13.14 34.09 2.80
C TYR A 146 -13.04 35.23 3.83
N SER A 147 -11.89 35.43 4.48
CA SER A 147 -11.72 36.55 5.41
C SER A 147 -11.91 37.90 4.74
N ARG A 148 -12.66 38.78 5.41
CA ARG A 148 -12.87 40.16 4.98
C ARG A 148 -11.81 41.13 5.53
N HIS A 149 -11.06 40.72 6.55
CA HIS A 149 -9.98 41.52 7.12
C HIS A 149 -8.65 41.14 6.49
N GLU A 150 -7.67 42.04 6.54
CA GLU A 150 -6.30 41.69 6.22
C GLU A 150 -5.78 40.68 7.26
N MET A 151 -5.01 39.68 6.81
CA MET A 151 -4.42 38.68 7.70
C MET A 151 -3.39 39.36 8.60
N ARG A 152 -3.48 39.12 9.91
CA ARG A 152 -2.59 39.73 10.91
C ARG A 152 -1.47 38.77 11.28
N GLU A 153 -0.49 39.26 12.03
CA GLU A 153 0.61 38.44 12.56
C GLU A 153 0.14 37.22 13.37
N MET A 154 -1.02 37.30 14.03
CA MET A 154 -1.61 36.14 14.71
C MET A 154 -2.06 35.05 13.73
N ASP A 155 -2.65 35.43 12.60
CA ASP A 155 -3.12 34.50 11.58
C ASP A 155 -1.92 33.88 10.84
N LYS A 156 -0.87 34.68 10.64
CA LYS A 156 0.43 34.21 10.15
C LYS A 156 1.02 33.14 11.05
N ALA A 157 1.15 33.40 12.35
CA ALA A 157 1.72 32.46 13.30
C ALA A 157 0.93 31.14 13.33
N LYS A 158 -0.40 31.21 13.31
CA LYS A 158 -1.27 30.03 13.22
C LYS A 158 -1.07 29.25 11.93
N ALA A 159 -0.99 29.95 10.78
CA ALA A 159 -0.76 29.30 9.49
C ALA A 159 0.60 28.62 9.42
N GLN A 160 1.65 29.26 9.93
CA GLN A 160 2.98 28.67 10.01
C GLN A 160 3.01 27.43 10.90
N GLU A 161 2.36 27.49 12.06
CA GLU A 161 2.26 26.37 12.99
C GLU A 161 1.53 25.19 12.33
N ALA A 162 0.39 25.45 11.69
CA ALA A 162 -0.39 24.43 10.99
C ALA A 162 0.41 23.76 9.86
N LEU A 163 1.04 24.54 8.99
CA LEU A 163 1.87 24.02 7.89
C LEU A 163 3.05 23.20 8.42
N THR A 164 3.74 23.70 9.45
CA THR A 164 4.90 23.01 10.05
C THR A 164 4.50 21.69 10.72
N ARG A 165 3.34 21.66 11.41
CA ARG A 165 2.78 20.46 12.03
C ARG A 165 2.50 19.40 10.97
N VAL A 166 1.84 19.78 9.87
CA VAL A 166 1.53 18.87 8.75
C VAL A 166 2.81 18.31 8.13
N VAL A 167 3.82 19.16 7.90
CA VAL A 167 5.13 18.72 7.39
C VAL A 167 5.78 17.71 8.34
N ALA A 168 5.74 17.95 9.65
CA ALA A 168 6.30 17.04 10.64
C ALA A 168 5.58 15.68 10.64
N GLU A 169 4.25 15.68 10.55
CA GLU A 169 3.47 14.45 10.43
C GLU A 169 3.81 13.69 9.13
N ILE A 170 3.82 14.37 7.98
CA ILE A 170 4.20 13.78 6.69
C ILE A 170 5.58 13.12 6.75
N LYS A 171 6.57 13.79 7.37
CA LYS A 171 7.93 13.25 7.53
C LYS A 171 7.98 12.07 8.51
N ASN A 172 7.20 12.10 9.58
CA ASN A 172 7.14 11.02 10.56
C ASN A 172 6.43 9.77 10.03
N ILE A 173 5.47 9.92 9.11
CA ILE A 173 4.79 8.81 8.44
C ILE A 173 5.77 7.94 7.64
N GLY A 174 6.83 8.54 7.09
CA GLY A 174 7.92 7.81 6.42
C GLY A 174 8.80 6.97 7.35
N ASN A 175 8.70 7.16 8.68
CA ASN A 175 9.53 6.52 9.69
C ASN A 175 8.77 5.52 10.59
N ILE A 176 7.49 5.25 10.35
CA ILE A 176 6.76 4.24 11.13
C ILE A 176 7.32 2.86 10.74
N PRO A 177 7.92 2.10 11.69
CA PRO A 177 8.32 0.72 11.40
C PRO A 177 7.07 -0.05 11.04
N SER A 178 7.06 -0.65 9.85
CA SER A 178 6.15 -1.76 9.57
C SER A 178 6.33 -2.78 10.68
N ARG A 179 5.27 -2.99 11.48
CA ARG A 179 5.24 -3.99 12.56
C ARG A 179 5.81 -5.32 12.11
#